data_AF-S6TQG1-F1
#
_entry.id   AF-S6TQG1-F1
#
_cell.length_a   1.000
_cell.length_b   1.000
_cell.length_c   1.000
_cell.angle_alpha   90.00
_cell.angle_beta   90.00
_cell.angle_gamma   90.00
#
_symmetry.space_group_name_H-M   'P 1'
#
loop_
_entity.id
_entity.type
_entity.pdbx_description
1 polymer ?
#
loop_
_entity_poly.entity_id
_entity_poly.type
_entity_poly.pdbx_seq_one_letter_code
_entity_poly.pdbx_strand_id
1 'polypeptide(L)'
;GWLLDSAWGGRIALQSDAAIGALDAALAVQGAGLAQFNDIGNMSIEEIDLLADVLVRKQQQGHFGAFWSDDEEAAELMLSPTIDIQSLWSPTLVRLHRAGVKYRVAVPKEGYRGWFGGLSLSRYAKGPVLDAAYAYLNWWLSGWPGAVMARQGYYIGNPARSRDHLSAAEWDYWYAGLPA
;
A
#
# COMPACT_ATOMS: atom_id res chain seq x y z
N GLY A 1 -15.61 6.39 3.04
CA GLY A 1 -15.18 5.56 1.91
C GLY A 1 -15.97 4.30 1.76
N TRP A 2 -15.74 3.56 0.67
CA TRP A 2 -16.35 2.25 0.42
C TRP A 2 -16.05 1.24 1.55
N LEU A 3 -14.90 1.36 2.22
CA LEU A 3 -14.54 0.52 3.38
C LEU A 3 -15.48 0.65 4.59
N LEU A 4 -16.33 1.69 4.65
CA LEU A 4 -17.32 1.89 5.73
C LEU A 4 -18.76 1.98 5.25
N ASP A 5 -18.99 1.80 3.96
CA ASP A 5 -20.32 1.85 3.35
C ASP A 5 -21.09 0.56 3.66
N SER A 6 -22.28 0.72 4.22
CA SER A 6 -23.13 -0.40 4.65
C SER A 6 -23.54 -1.33 3.51
N ALA A 7 -23.52 -0.87 2.25
CA ALA A 7 -23.80 -1.71 1.08
C ALA A 7 -22.82 -2.89 0.95
N TRP A 8 -21.63 -2.78 1.55
CA TRP A 8 -20.57 -3.79 1.51
C TRP A 8 -20.37 -4.50 2.86
N GLY A 9 -21.29 -4.35 3.80
CA GLY A 9 -21.20 -4.97 5.13
C GLY A 9 -20.98 -6.48 5.04
N GLY A 10 -19.97 -6.98 5.76
CA GLY A 10 -19.55 -8.37 5.78
C GLY A 10 -18.73 -8.81 4.55
N ARG A 11 -18.54 -7.93 3.58
CA ARG A 11 -17.83 -8.19 2.30
C ARG A 11 -16.57 -7.34 2.14
N ILE A 12 -16.14 -6.72 3.23
CA ILE A 12 -14.92 -5.90 3.30
C ILE A 12 -13.84 -6.66 4.07
N ALA A 13 -12.61 -6.64 3.57
CA ALA A 13 -11.43 -7.02 4.33
C ALA A 13 -10.50 -5.83 4.58
N LEU A 14 -9.78 -5.88 5.70
CA LEU A 14 -8.80 -4.87 6.09
C LEU A 14 -7.46 -5.53 6.44
N GLN A 15 -6.38 -4.78 6.21
CA GLN A 15 -5.06 -5.19 6.66
C GLN A 15 -4.99 -5.16 8.20
N SER A 16 -4.36 -6.17 8.82
CA SER A 16 -4.41 -6.41 10.27
C SER A 16 -3.35 -5.66 11.10
N ASP A 17 -2.33 -5.10 10.48
CA ASP A 17 -1.25 -4.35 11.14
C ASP A 17 -1.70 -2.95 11.53
N ALA A 18 -1.48 -2.60 12.80
CA ALA A 18 -1.93 -1.34 13.38
C ALA A 18 -1.23 -0.10 12.78
N ALA A 19 -0.04 -0.23 12.21
CA ALA A 19 0.68 0.86 11.56
C ALA A 19 0.37 0.96 10.05
N ILE A 20 -0.32 -0.03 9.49
CA ILE A 20 -0.66 -0.08 8.06
C ILE A 20 -2.18 0.01 7.85
N GLY A 21 -2.94 -1.02 8.27
CA GLY A 21 -4.38 -1.10 8.04
C GLY A 21 -5.19 -0.07 8.81
N ALA A 22 -4.72 0.36 10.00
CA ALA A 22 -5.40 1.39 10.76
C ALA A 22 -5.45 2.73 10.02
N LEU A 23 -4.45 3.04 9.19
CA LEU A 23 -4.42 4.28 8.40
C LEU A 23 -5.47 4.27 7.28
N ASP A 24 -5.65 3.13 6.60
CA ASP A 24 -6.71 2.96 5.60
C ASP A 24 -8.09 3.12 6.26
N ALA A 25 -8.25 2.57 7.47
CA ALA A 25 -9.46 2.70 8.26
C ALA A 25 -9.71 4.15 8.72
N ALA A 26 -8.67 4.86 9.19
CA ALA A 26 -8.75 6.26 9.59
C ALA A 26 -9.19 7.15 8.42
N LEU A 27 -8.59 6.97 7.24
CA LEU A 27 -8.99 7.66 6.01
C LEU A 27 -10.46 7.38 5.67
N ALA A 28 -10.90 6.12 5.79
CA ALA A 28 -12.29 5.75 5.52
C ALA A 28 -13.28 6.35 6.53
N VAL A 29 -12.92 6.38 7.83
CA VAL A 29 -13.70 7.00 8.92
C VAL A 29 -13.83 8.50 8.68
N GLN A 30 -12.73 9.18 8.36
CA GLN A 30 -12.72 10.60 8.06
C GLN A 30 -13.53 10.91 6.79
N GLY A 31 -13.33 10.12 5.72
CA GLY A 31 -14.08 10.26 4.47
C GLY A 31 -15.57 9.94 4.57
N ALA A 32 -15.99 9.24 5.64
CA ALA A 32 -17.38 8.99 6.00
C ALA A 32 -17.95 10.07 6.94
N GLY A 33 -17.13 11.03 7.41
CA GLY A 33 -17.55 12.08 8.33
C GLY A 33 -17.82 11.60 9.76
N LEU A 34 -17.28 10.43 10.15
CA LEU A 34 -17.50 9.83 11.47
C LEU A 34 -16.53 10.35 12.54
N ALA A 35 -15.34 10.77 12.12
CA ALA A 35 -14.34 11.44 12.95
C ALA A 35 -13.52 12.39 12.07
N GLN A 36 -12.68 13.21 12.70
CA GLN A 36 -11.64 14.01 12.05
C GLN A 36 -10.34 13.77 12.80
N PHE A 37 -9.24 13.71 12.05
CA PHE A 37 -7.90 13.51 12.58
C PHE A 37 -7.03 14.68 12.13
N ASN A 38 -6.27 15.26 13.06
CA ASN A 38 -5.40 16.39 12.75
C ASN A 38 -4.23 15.96 11.85
N ASP A 39 -3.61 14.83 12.17
CA ASP A 39 -2.57 14.19 11.36
C ASP A 39 -2.74 12.67 11.40
N ILE A 40 -3.26 12.08 10.32
CA ILE A 40 -3.45 10.62 10.23
C ILE A 40 -2.11 9.88 10.33
N GLY A 41 -1.01 10.49 9.89
CA GLY A 41 0.32 9.90 10.02
C GLY A 41 0.90 9.96 11.44
N ASN A 42 0.29 10.73 12.33
CA ASN A 42 0.74 10.95 13.70
C ASN A 42 -0.45 11.27 14.63
N MET A 43 -1.40 10.34 14.72
CA MET A 43 -2.60 10.49 15.55
C MET A 43 -2.26 10.58 17.04
N SER A 44 -3.00 11.40 17.79
CA SER A 44 -2.95 11.41 19.25
C SER A 44 -3.53 10.13 19.85
N ILE A 45 -3.30 9.89 21.15
CA ILE A 45 -3.88 8.73 21.85
C ILE A 45 -5.42 8.79 21.79
N GLU A 46 -5.99 9.97 22.00
CA GLU A 46 -7.44 10.19 21.98
C GLU A 46 -8.02 9.96 20.57
N GLU A 47 -7.28 10.33 19.52
CA GLU A 47 -7.64 10.05 18.14
C GLU A 47 -7.59 8.55 17.83
N ILE A 48 -6.59 7.84 18.35
CA ILE A 48 -6.48 6.38 18.23
C ILE A 48 -7.64 5.68 18.95
N ASP A 49 -7.98 6.11 20.17
CA ASP A 49 -9.10 5.56 20.94
C ASP A 49 -10.43 5.78 20.18
N LEU A 50 -10.65 6.98 19.64
CA LEU A 50 -11.81 7.30 18.82
C LEU A 50 -11.92 6.39 17.59
N LEU A 51 -10.80 6.18 16.88
CA LEU A 51 -10.73 5.28 15.74
C LEU A 51 -11.09 3.85 16.16
N ALA A 52 -10.47 3.34 17.22
CA ALA A 52 -10.71 2.01 17.75
C ALA A 52 -12.20 1.81 18.11
N ASP A 53 -12.81 2.78 18.79
CA ASP A 53 -14.23 2.75 19.15
C ASP A 53 -15.16 2.69 17.93
N VAL A 54 -14.83 3.40 16.85
CA VAL A 54 -15.60 3.32 15.59
C VAL A 54 -15.45 1.94 14.97
N LEU A 55 -14.23 1.42 14.87
CA LEU A 55 -13.95 0.14 14.22
C LEU A 55 -14.51 -1.05 15.00
N VAL A 56 -14.40 -1.05 16.33
CA VAL A 56 -14.98 -2.08 17.19
C VAL A 56 -16.50 -2.11 17.04
N ARG A 57 -17.17 -0.95 17.06
CA ARG A 57 -18.63 -0.88 16.84
C ARG A 57 -19.02 -1.41 15.47
N LYS A 58 -18.26 -1.08 14.42
CA LYS A 58 -18.47 -1.62 13.06
C LYS A 58 -18.26 -3.13 13.01
N GLN A 59 -17.23 -3.65 13.67
CA GLN A 59 -16.98 -5.09 13.74
C GLN A 59 -18.13 -5.83 14.46
N GLN A 60 -18.62 -5.29 15.56
CA GLN A 60 -19.77 -5.86 16.29
C GLN A 60 -21.06 -5.89 15.44
N GLN A 61 -21.17 -5.00 14.46
CA GLN A 61 -22.26 -4.97 13.47
C GLN A 61 -22.03 -5.93 12.29
N GLY A 62 -20.94 -6.70 12.29
CA GLY A 62 -20.57 -7.61 11.21
C GLY A 62 -20.07 -6.88 9.95
N HIS A 63 -19.55 -5.65 10.09
CA HIS A 63 -19.18 -4.83 8.95
C HIS A 63 -17.95 -5.36 8.19
N PHE A 64 -16.92 -5.84 8.89
CA PHE A 64 -15.74 -6.45 8.26
C PHE A 64 -15.86 -7.97 8.24
N GLY A 65 -15.67 -8.55 7.06
CA GLY A 65 -15.77 -10.00 6.82
C GLY A 65 -14.47 -10.75 7.07
N ALA A 66 -13.31 -10.09 6.92
CA ALA A 66 -12.01 -10.70 7.13
C ALA A 66 -10.92 -9.66 7.45
N PHE A 67 -9.80 -10.13 7.96
CA PHE A 67 -8.55 -9.38 8.09
C PHE A 67 -7.41 -10.20 7.52
N TRP A 68 -6.41 -9.54 6.93
CA TRP A 68 -5.25 -10.20 6.33
C TRP A 68 -3.94 -9.58 6.81
N SER A 69 -2.89 -10.39 6.88
CA SER A 69 -1.58 -10.00 7.40
C SER A 69 -0.48 -9.96 6.33
N ASP A 70 -0.66 -10.71 5.24
CA ASP A 70 0.27 -10.75 4.10
C ASP A 70 -0.45 -10.72 2.74
N ASP A 71 0.34 -10.63 1.68
CA ASP A 71 -0.14 -10.48 0.30
C ASP A 71 -0.81 -11.73 -0.27
N GLU A 72 -0.48 -12.91 0.27
CA GLU A 72 -1.10 -14.18 -0.09
C GLU A 72 -2.51 -14.28 0.48
N GLU A 73 -2.68 -14.04 1.78
CA GLU A 73 -4.00 -13.97 2.43
C GLU A 73 -4.90 -12.94 1.74
N ALA A 74 -4.38 -11.74 1.45
CA ALA A 74 -5.13 -10.70 0.76
C ALA A 74 -5.61 -11.15 -0.63
N ALA A 75 -4.77 -11.88 -1.37
CA ALA A 75 -5.11 -12.40 -2.69
C ALA A 75 -6.17 -13.50 -2.61
N GLU A 76 -6.06 -14.42 -1.66
CA GLU A 76 -7.04 -15.48 -1.43
C GLU A 76 -8.41 -14.91 -1.09
N LEU A 77 -8.46 -13.88 -0.24
CA LEU A 77 -9.70 -13.17 0.08
C LEU A 77 -10.35 -12.55 -1.17
N MET A 78 -9.58 -11.94 -2.08
CA MET A 78 -10.14 -11.40 -3.33
C MET A 78 -10.58 -12.48 -4.34
N LEU A 79 -10.03 -13.69 -4.23
CA LEU A 79 -10.45 -14.83 -5.05
C LEU A 79 -11.70 -15.52 -4.47
N SER A 80 -11.97 -15.33 -3.18
CA SER A 80 -13.17 -15.81 -2.51
C SER A 80 -14.40 -15.00 -2.93
N PRO A 81 -15.59 -15.62 -3.07
CA PRO A 81 -16.84 -14.90 -3.31
C PRO A 81 -17.34 -14.07 -2.11
N THR A 82 -16.66 -14.16 -0.95
CA THR A 82 -17.09 -13.54 0.30
C THR A 82 -16.61 -12.10 0.47
N ILE A 83 -15.50 -11.70 -0.16
CA ILE A 83 -14.93 -10.34 -0.05
C ILE A 83 -14.94 -9.67 -1.43
N ASP A 84 -15.47 -8.45 -1.51
CA ASP A 84 -15.46 -7.65 -2.73
C ASP A 84 -14.51 -6.46 -2.66
N ILE A 85 -14.25 -5.94 -1.46
CA ILE A 85 -13.52 -4.70 -1.25
C ILE A 85 -12.47 -4.89 -0.17
N GLN A 86 -11.23 -4.47 -0.46
CA GLN A 86 -10.16 -4.35 0.53
C GLN A 86 -9.05 -3.43 0.01
N SER A 87 -8.21 -2.95 0.92
CA SER A 87 -6.90 -2.43 0.51
C SER A 87 -6.00 -3.58 0.07
N LEU A 88 -5.16 -3.33 -0.94
CA LEU A 88 -4.28 -4.34 -1.54
C LEU A 88 -2.93 -3.70 -1.87
N TRP A 89 -1.87 -4.50 -1.77
CA TRP A 89 -0.58 -4.11 -2.32
C TRP A 89 -0.50 -4.46 -3.82
N SER A 90 0.35 -3.76 -4.55
CA SER A 90 0.51 -3.98 -6.00
C SER A 90 0.89 -5.41 -6.41
N PRO A 91 1.68 -6.22 -5.66
CA PRO A 91 1.92 -7.62 -6.01
C PRO A 91 0.62 -8.44 -6.11
N THR A 92 -0.33 -8.21 -5.20
CA THR A 92 -1.61 -8.91 -5.18
C THR A 92 -2.41 -8.64 -6.45
N LEU A 93 -2.36 -7.41 -7.00
CA LEU A 93 -3.03 -7.09 -8.27
C LEU A 93 -2.51 -7.91 -9.45
N VAL A 94 -1.20 -8.20 -9.48
CA VAL A 94 -0.59 -9.05 -10.51
C VAL A 94 -1.11 -10.49 -10.40
N ARG A 95 -1.24 -11.02 -9.17
CA ARG A 95 -1.82 -12.36 -8.92
C ARG A 95 -3.27 -12.43 -9.39
N LEU A 96 -4.09 -11.43 -9.05
CA LEU A 96 -5.49 -11.36 -9.50
C LEU A 96 -5.61 -11.25 -11.02
N HIS A 97 -4.74 -10.46 -11.66
CA HIS A 97 -4.71 -10.32 -13.11
C HIS A 97 -4.38 -11.66 -13.80
N ARG A 98 -3.37 -12.39 -13.29
CA ARG A 98 -3.00 -13.73 -13.80
C ARG A 98 -4.11 -14.76 -13.59
N ALA A 99 -4.88 -14.64 -12.52
CA ALA A 99 -6.04 -15.47 -12.24
C ALA A 99 -7.27 -15.10 -13.10
N GLY A 100 -7.20 -14.06 -13.93
CA GLY A 100 -8.31 -13.63 -14.79
C GLY A 100 -9.45 -12.93 -14.04
N VAL A 101 -9.21 -12.48 -12.80
CA VAL A 101 -10.20 -11.76 -12.00
C VAL A 101 -10.45 -10.38 -12.62
N LYS A 102 -11.71 -10.04 -12.83
CA LYS A 102 -12.11 -8.69 -13.23
C LYS A 102 -12.20 -7.83 -11.97
N TYR A 103 -11.31 -6.86 -11.86
CA TYR A 103 -11.29 -5.92 -10.73
C TYR A 103 -11.20 -4.49 -11.22
N ARG A 104 -11.47 -3.54 -10.32
CA ARG A 104 -11.19 -2.12 -10.51
C ARG A 104 -10.37 -1.62 -9.33
N VAL A 105 -9.29 -0.92 -9.61
CA VAL A 105 -8.55 -0.17 -8.59
C VAL A 105 -9.26 1.17 -8.39
N ALA A 106 -9.65 1.45 -7.17
CA ALA A 106 -10.31 2.70 -6.82
C ALA A 106 -9.27 3.77 -6.45
N VAL A 107 -9.61 5.03 -6.74
CA VAL A 107 -8.92 6.20 -6.17
C VAL A 107 -9.91 6.82 -5.17
N PRO A 108 -9.81 6.49 -3.87
CA PRO A 108 -10.75 7.00 -2.87
C PRO A 108 -10.68 8.53 -2.76
N LYS A 109 -11.82 9.19 -2.56
CA LYS A 109 -11.91 10.66 -2.45
C LYS A 109 -11.18 11.19 -1.21
N GLU A 110 -11.10 10.37 -0.17
CA GLU A 110 -10.38 10.62 1.08
C GLU A 110 -8.85 10.47 0.93
N GLY A 111 -8.38 10.01 -0.23
CA GLY A 111 -6.99 9.64 -0.45
C GLY A 111 -6.72 8.17 -0.15
N TYR A 112 -5.47 7.77 -0.36
CA TYR A 112 -4.99 6.42 -0.14
C TYR A 112 -3.53 6.49 0.33
N ARG A 113 -3.07 5.43 1.00
CA ARG A 113 -1.72 5.37 1.54
C ARG A 113 -0.69 5.07 0.44
N GLY A 114 0.43 5.78 0.49
CA GLY A 114 1.67 5.39 -0.19
C GLY A 114 2.63 4.73 0.79
N TRP A 115 3.58 3.97 0.28
CA TRP A 115 4.68 3.43 1.09
C TRP A 115 6.01 3.70 0.38
N PHE A 116 7.05 3.91 1.17
CA PHE A 116 8.42 3.95 0.70
C PHE A 116 9.29 3.11 1.63
N GLY A 117 10.16 2.29 1.05
CA GLY A 117 11.16 1.54 1.78
C GLY A 117 12.52 2.23 1.65
N GLY A 118 13.32 2.17 2.71
CA GLY A 118 14.70 2.60 2.70
C GLY A 118 15.64 1.44 3.03
N LEU A 119 16.82 1.44 2.41
CA LEU A 119 17.91 0.55 2.82
C LEU A 119 18.73 1.26 3.90
N SER A 120 19.04 0.55 4.98
CA SER A 120 19.86 1.04 6.09
C SER A 120 20.98 0.07 6.40
N LEU A 121 22.13 0.59 6.86
CA LEU A 121 23.26 -0.22 7.27
C LEU A 121 23.19 -0.51 8.77
N SER A 122 23.42 -1.77 9.14
CA SER A 122 23.58 -2.14 10.54
C SER A 122 24.81 -1.46 11.13
N ARG A 123 24.69 -0.88 12.33
CA ARG A 123 25.81 -0.26 13.06
C ARG A 123 26.97 -1.23 13.37
N TYR A 124 26.72 -2.52 13.26
CA TYR A 124 27.70 -3.58 13.50
C TYR A 124 28.38 -4.08 12.22
N ALA A 125 27.93 -3.65 11.03
CA ALA A 125 28.60 -3.98 9.79
C ALA A 125 30.00 -3.34 9.78
N LYS A 126 31.03 -4.16 9.59
CA LYS A 126 32.43 -3.73 9.61
C LYS A 126 33.25 -4.52 8.58
N GLY A 127 34.38 -3.94 8.18
CA GLY A 127 35.31 -4.58 7.23
C GLY A 127 34.61 -4.99 5.93
N PRO A 128 34.92 -6.18 5.38
CA PRO A 128 34.40 -6.61 4.08
C PRO A 128 32.87 -6.61 3.96
N VAL A 129 32.14 -6.84 5.06
CA VAL A 129 30.67 -6.82 5.06
C VAL A 129 30.14 -5.40 4.85
N LEU A 130 30.77 -4.40 5.47
CA LEU A 130 30.39 -3.01 5.31
C LEU A 130 30.65 -2.55 3.86
N ASP A 131 31.80 -2.93 3.31
CA ASP A 131 32.16 -2.60 1.93
C ASP A 131 31.17 -3.20 0.93
N ALA A 132 30.81 -4.47 1.11
CA ALA A 132 29.80 -5.12 0.28
C ALA A 132 28.42 -4.45 0.40
N ALA A 133 28.03 -4.04 1.60
CA ALA A 133 26.76 -3.35 1.82
C ALA A 133 26.74 -1.97 1.13
N TYR A 134 27.84 -1.22 1.17
CA TYR A 134 27.97 0.03 0.39
C TYR A 134 27.95 -0.21 -1.11
N ALA A 135 28.65 -1.25 -1.60
CA ALA A 135 28.60 -1.62 -3.01
C ALA A 135 27.17 -1.94 -3.46
N TYR A 136 26.39 -2.62 -2.62
CA TYR A 136 24.99 -2.93 -2.88
C TYR A 136 24.08 -1.68 -2.90
N LEU A 137 24.27 -0.75 -1.95
CA LEU A 137 23.56 0.54 -1.96
C LEU A 137 23.90 1.36 -3.21
N ASN A 138 25.18 1.44 -3.57
CA ASN A 138 25.64 2.14 -4.77
C ASN A 138 25.04 1.52 -6.03
N TRP A 139 24.93 0.18 -6.09
CA TRP A 139 24.27 -0.50 -7.19
C TRP A 139 22.80 -0.10 -7.30
N TRP A 140 22.02 -0.14 -6.20
CA TRP A 140 20.62 0.32 -6.20
C TRP A 140 20.46 1.77 -6.67
N LEU A 141 21.43 2.63 -6.37
CA LEU A 141 21.44 4.04 -6.77
C LEU A 141 22.06 4.30 -8.15
N SER A 142 22.57 3.27 -8.84
CA SER A 142 23.25 3.41 -10.13
C SER A 142 22.33 3.80 -11.28
N GLY A 143 21.01 3.58 -11.14
CA GLY A 143 19.99 3.94 -12.13
C GLY A 143 19.30 2.73 -12.74
N TRP A 144 20.08 1.75 -13.22
CA TRP A 144 19.54 0.54 -13.87
C TRP A 144 18.54 -0.23 -12.99
N PRO A 145 18.82 -0.50 -11.70
CA PRO A 145 17.84 -1.20 -10.85
C PRO A 145 16.53 -0.43 -10.72
N GLY A 146 16.59 0.90 -10.63
CA GLY A 146 15.38 1.73 -10.57
C GLY A 146 14.54 1.65 -11.85
N ALA A 147 15.16 1.58 -13.03
CA ALA A 147 14.44 1.36 -14.28
C ALA A 147 13.80 -0.03 -14.36
N VAL A 148 14.45 -1.05 -13.82
CA VAL A 148 13.89 -2.42 -13.70
C VAL A 148 12.69 -2.44 -12.75
N MET A 149 12.75 -1.70 -11.64
CA MET A 149 11.62 -1.56 -10.70
C MET A 149 10.45 -0.79 -11.32
N ALA A 150 10.73 0.28 -12.08
CA ALA A 150 9.70 1.10 -12.74
C ALA A 150 8.81 0.25 -13.67
N ARG A 151 9.42 -0.66 -14.45
CA ARG A 151 8.69 -1.61 -15.33
C ARG A 151 7.76 -2.56 -14.59
N GLN A 152 7.93 -2.69 -13.28
CA GLN A 152 7.09 -3.50 -12.39
C GLN A 152 6.09 -2.64 -11.59
N GLY A 153 6.05 -1.32 -11.85
CA GLY A 153 5.17 -0.38 -11.14
C GLY A 153 5.71 0.12 -9.80
N TYR A 154 7.01 -0.05 -9.53
CA TYR A 154 7.67 0.46 -8.32
C TYR A 154 8.68 1.57 -8.65
N TYR A 155 8.86 2.50 -7.73
CA TYR A 155 9.71 3.66 -7.94
C TYR A 155 10.85 3.70 -6.94
N ILE A 156 12.08 3.89 -7.43
CA ILE A 156 13.26 4.18 -6.60
C ILE A 156 13.38 5.70 -6.45
N GLY A 157 13.75 6.16 -5.25
CA GLY A 157 13.89 7.58 -4.88
C GLY A 157 15.03 8.35 -5.59
N ASN A 158 15.51 7.86 -6.73
CA ASN A 158 16.51 8.51 -7.58
C ASN A 158 16.12 8.42 -9.06
N PRO A 159 14.98 9.03 -9.46
CA PRO A 159 14.44 8.90 -10.81
C PRO A 159 15.37 9.44 -11.90
N ALA A 160 16.18 10.46 -11.57
CA ALA A 160 17.13 11.06 -12.51
C ALA A 160 18.15 10.04 -13.04
N ARG A 161 18.67 9.16 -12.18
CA ARG A 161 19.58 8.09 -12.60
C ARG A 161 18.88 6.99 -13.39
N SER A 162 17.61 6.73 -13.11
CA SER A 162 16.84 5.72 -13.85
C SER A 162 16.42 6.17 -15.23
N ARG A 163 16.32 7.49 -15.48
CA ARG A 163 15.91 8.06 -16.77
C ARG A 163 16.73 7.54 -17.95
N ASP A 164 18.06 7.49 -17.79
CA ASP A 164 18.98 7.07 -18.85
C ASP A 164 18.84 5.58 -19.22
N HIS A 165 18.09 4.80 -18.43
CA HIS A 165 17.82 3.37 -18.63
C HIS A 165 16.38 3.07 -19.05
N LEU A 166 15.60 4.11 -19.34
CA LEU A 166 14.21 4.03 -19.81
C LEU A 166 14.11 4.64 -21.20
N SER A 167 13.29 4.04 -22.05
CA SER A 167 12.87 4.69 -23.29
C SER A 167 12.00 5.91 -22.97
N ALA A 168 11.83 6.81 -23.94
CA ALA A 168 10.92 7.96 -23.78
C ALA A 168 9.50 7.50 -23.43
N ALA A 169 8.98 6.46 -24.11
CA ALA A 169 7.66 5.91 -23.83
C ALA A 169 7.53 5.34 -22.41
N GLU A 170 8.56 4.62 -21.93
CA GLU A 170 8.57 4.11 -20.55
C GLU A 170 8.61 5.26 -19.53
N TRP A 171 9.43 6.29 -19.78
CA TRP A 171 9.49 7.46 -18.90
C TRP A 171 8.17 8.20 -18.85
N ASP A 172 7.58 8.43 -20.02
CA ASP A 172 6.32 9.16 -20.18
C ASP A 172 5.19 8.45 -19.45
N TYR A 173 5.13 7.12 -19.55
CA TYR A 173 4.14 6.31 -18.83
C TYR A 173 4.40 6.28 -17.32
N TRP A 174 5.60 5.84 -16.89
CA TRP A 174 5.88 5.58 -15.47
C TRP A 174 6.09 6.83 -14.63
N TYR A 175 6.71 7.88 -15.18
CA TYR A 175 7.10 9.07 -14.42
C TYR A 175 6.33 10.34 -14.83
N ALA A 176 5.97 10.50 -16.10
CA ALA A 176 5.20 11.66 -16.54
C ALA A 176 3.67 11.46 -16.44
N GLY A 177 3.21 10.23 -16.18
CA GLY A 177 1.79 9.90 -16.03
C GLY A 177 0.99 10.01 -17.32
N LEU A 178 1.64 9.87 -18.48
CA LEU A 178 0.98 9.86 -19.78
C LEU A 178 0.37 8.47 -20.07
N PRO A 179 -0.69 8.39 -20.90
CA PRO A 179 -1.27 7.10 -21.29
C PRO A 179 -0.24 6.16 -21.93
N ALA A 180 -0.37 4.85 -21.66
CA ALA A 180 0.38 3.79 -22.34
C ALA A 180 -0.03 3.62 -23.81
#